data_AF-A0AAV4D0B5-F1
#
_entry.id   AF-A0AAV4D0B5-F1
#
_cell.length_a   1.000
_cell.length_b   1.000
_cell.length_c   1.000
_cell.angle_alpha   90.00
_cell.angle_beta   90.00
_cell.angle_gamma   90.00
#
_symmetry.space_group_name_H-M   'P 1'
#
loop_
_entity.id
_entity.type
_entity.pdbx_description
1 polymer ?
#
loop_
_entity_poly.entity_id
_entity_poly.type
_entity_poly.pdbx_seq_one_letter_code
_entity_poly.pdbx_strand_id
1 'polypeptide(L)'
;MRISHTAKKSNAFVLKGANLERSRIKTIRQRQLQLLVHICRRKGLEQVAISGKIEGKRSRGRKRITFIESLKSWAIGKGSNYNFIGLTEIKFEWRNMIANVYSKQGT
;
A
#
# COMPACT_ATOMS: atom_id res chain seq x y z
N MET A 1 20.80 -19.16 16.25
CA MET A 1 19.84 -19.89 17.11
C MET A 1 18.73 -20.47 16.22
N ARG A 2 18.56 -21.80 16.18
CA ARG A 2 17.64 -22.50 15.26
C ARG A 2 16.46 -23.01 16.09
N ILE A 3 15.25 -22.52 15.82
CA ILE A 3 14.05 -22.92 16.58
C ILE A 3 13.58 -24.30 16.10
N SER A 4 13.41 -25.25 17.03
CA SER A 4 12.86 -26.58 16.75
C SER A 4 11.48 -26.48 16.07
N HIS A 5 11.17 -27.41 15.15
CA HIS A 5 9.88 -27.42 14.45
C HIS A 5 8.68 -27.52 15.41
N THR A 6 8.83 -28.27 16.50
CA THR A 6 7.83 -28.41 17.57
C THR A 6 7.63 -27.12 18.38
N ALA A 7 8.61 -26.22 18.39
CA ALA A 7 8.52 -24.93 19.08
C ALA A 7 7.98 -23.81 18.19
N LYS A 8 7.71 -24.06 16.89
CA LYS A 8 7.16 -23.06 15.98
C LYS A 8 5.68 -22.82 16.31
N LYS A 9 5.38 -21.61 16.78
CA LYS A 9 4.00 -21.14 16.97
C LYS A 9 3.47 -20.56 15.66
N SER A 10 2.19 -20.81 15.36
CA SER A 10 1.55 -20.19 14.21
C SER A 10 1.41 -18.68 14.44
N ASN A 11 1.46 -17.89 13.36
CA ASN A 11 1.24 -16.43 13.47
C ASN A 11 -0.12 -16.11 14.12
N ALA A 12 -1.13 -16.94 13.90
CA ALA A 12 -2.44 -16.79 14.54
C ALA A 12 -2.35 -16.99 16.06
N PHE A 13 -1.61 -18.00 16.52
CA PHE A 13 -1.40 -18.25 17.94
C PHE A 13 -0.65 -17.09 18.62
N VAL A 14 0.39 -16.57 17.98
CA VAL A 14 1.16 -15.42 18.48
C VAL A 14 0.31 -14.16 18.56
N LEU A 15 -0.50 -13.90 17.53
CA LEU A 15 -1.40 -12.75 17.48
C LEU A 15 -2.51 -12.83 18.54
N LYS A 16 -3.11 -14.02 18.73
CA LYS A 16 -4.10 -14.27 19.78
C LYS A 16 -3.52 -14.06 21.19
N GLY A 17 -2.28 -14.55 21.43
CA GLY A 17 -1.59 -14.34 22.70
C GLY A 17 -1.22 -12.88 22.99
N ALA A 18 -1.02 -12.07 21.96
CA ALA A 18 -0.76 -10.63 22.08
C ALA A 18 -2.05 -9.78 22.08
N ASN A 19 -3.23 -10.39 22.00
CA ASN A 19 -4.52 -9.72 21.81
C ASN A 19 -4.53 -8.74 20.60
N LEU A 20 -3.83 -9.12 19.52
CA LEU A 20 -3.72 -8.33 18.31
C LEU A 20 -4.50 -8.98 17.17
N GLU A 21 -5.39 -8.21 16.56
CA GLU A 21 -6.02 -8.57 15.31
C GLU A 21 -4.99 -8.61 14.16
N ARG A 22 -5.31 -9.32 13.06
CA ARG A 22 -4.46 -9.46 11.87
C ARG A 22 -4.37 -8.14 11.08
N SER A 23 -3.84 -7.09 11.68
CA SER A 23 -3.87 -5.70 11.19
C SER A 23 -2.58 -5.27 10.48
N ARG A 24 -1.51 -6.08 10.55
CA ARG A 24 -0.17 -5.70 10.06
C ARG A 24 -0.15 -5.28 8.59
N ILE A 25 -0.95 -5.91 7.74
CA ILE A 25 -1.10 -5.51 6.33
C ILE A 25 -1.75 -4.13 6.21
N LYS A 26 -2.74 -3.80 7.05
CA LYS A 26 -3.42 -2.50 7.06
C LYS A 26 -2.44 -1.40 7.45
N THR A 27 -1.64 -1.63 8.49
CA THR A 27 -0.60 -0.68 8.93
C THR A 27 0.48 -0.48 7.86
N ILE A 28 0.92 -1.56 7.20
CA ILE A 28 1.90 -1.46 6.10
C ILE A 28 1.31 -0.64 4.94
N ARG A 29 0.08 -0.95 4.52
CA ARG A 29 -0.59 -0.22 3.42
C ARG A 29 -0.83 1.24 3.76
N GLN A 30 -1.19 1.55 5.00
CA GLN A 30 -1.32 2.92 5.51
C GLN A 30 -0.02 3.70 5.36
N ARG A 31 1.10 3.14 5.84
CA ARG A 31 2.42 3.78 5.74
C ARG A 31 2.83 3.98 4.28
N GLN A 32 2.55 3.01 3.42
CA GLN A 32 2.80 3.14 1.97
C GLN A 32 1.98 4.28 1.33
N LEU A 33 0.71 4.44 1.71
CA LEU A 33 -0.14 5.53 1.22
C LEU A 33 0.32 6.91 1.73
N GLN A 34 0.75 6.99 3.00
CA GLN A 34 1.32 8.22 3.55
C GLN A 34 2.63 8.62 2.85
N LEU A 35 3.51 7.64 2.60
CA LEU A 35 4.73 7.83 1.84
C LEU A 35 4.43 8.33 0.42
N LEU A 36 3.43 7.74 -0.26
CA LEU A 36 3.06 8.14 -1.61
C LEU A 36 2.65 9.62 -1.67
N VAL A 37 1.83 10.09 -0.73
CA VAL A 37 1.46 11.51 -0.66
C VAL A 37 2.66 12.40 -0.43
N HIS A 38 3.54 12.01 0.47
CA HIS A 38 4.75 12.78 0.75
C HIS A 38 5.61 12.95 -0.51
N ILE A 39 5.81 11.86 -1.25
CA ILE A 39 6.55 11.87 -2.52
C ILE A 39 5.83 12.72 -3.56
N CYS A 40 4.52 12.52 -3.77
CA CYS A 40 3.77 13.21 -4.81
C CYS A 40 3.75 14.73 -4.59
N ARG A 41 3.71 15.19 -3.33
CA ARG A 41 3.70 16.63 -3.00
C ARG A 41 5.05 17.31 -3.11
N ARG A 42 6.15 16.58 -2.91
CA ARG A 42 7.50 17.13 -3.11
C ARG A 42 7.83 17.40 -4.57
N LYS A 43 7.08 16.82 -5.52
CA LYS A 43 7.26 17.00 -6.98
C LYS A 43 8.72 16.80 -7.45
N GLY A 44 9.46 15.94 -6.75
CA GLY A 44 10.85 15.60 -7.05
C GLY A 44 11.01 14.45 -8.04
N LEU A 45 12.25 13.98 -8.21
CA LEU A 45 12.59 12.85 -9.09
C LEU A 45 11.81 11.58 -8.72
N GLU A 46 11.54 11.36 -7.43
CA GLU A 46 10.80 10.21 -6.93
C GLU A 46 9.36 10.21 -7.44
N GLN A 47 8.74 11.39 -7.59
CA GLN A 47 7.39 11.53 -8.14
C GLN A 47 7.35 11.15 -9.62
N VAL A 48 8.35 11.58 -10.39
CA VAL A 48 8.51 11.21 -11.81
C VAL A 48 8.77 9.71 -11.96
N ALA A 49 9.64 9.14 -11.11
CA ALA A 49 9.99 7.72 -11.10
C ALA A 49 8.81 6.82 -10.77
N ILE A 50 8.05 7.16 -9.73
CA ILE A 50 6.90 6.36 -9.29
C ILE A 50 5.73 6.49 -10.27
N SER A 51 5.51 7.68 -10.85
CA SER A 51 4.48 7.89 -11.89
C SER A 51 4.79 7.16 -13.20
N GLY A 52 6.03 6.70 -13.41
CA GLY A 52 6.46 6.06 -14.64
C GLY A 52 6.54 7.01 -15.83
N LYS A 53 6.71 8.31 -15.56
CA LYS A 53 6.92 9.36 -16.59
C LYS A 53 8.39 9.45 -17.05
N ILE A 54 9.25 8.58 -16.53
CA ILE A 54 10.64 8.46 -16.97
C ILE A 54 10.64 7.80 -18.35
N GLU A 55 11.36 8.39 -19.29
CA GLU A 55 11.58 7.82 -20.61
C GLU A 55 12.34 6.50 -20.52
N GLY A 56 11.89 5.51 -21.29
CA GLY A 56 12.54 4.20 -21.38
C GLY A 56 11.60 3.03 -21.11
N LYS A 57 11.94 1.89 -21.72
CA LYS A 57 11.17 0.65 -21.55
C LYS A 57 11.49 0.01 -20.20
N ARG A 58 10.47 -0.52 -19.53
CA ARG A 58 10.69 -1.35 -18.33
C ARG A 58 11.52 -2.57 -18.68
N SER A 59 12.53 -2.86 -17.86
CA SER A 59 13.37 -4.04 -18.02
C SER A 59 12.57 -5.34 -17.93
N ARG A 60 13.02 -6.37 -18.67
CA ARG A 60 12.49 -7.72 -18.56
C ARG A 60 12.69 -8.25 -17.13
N GLY A 61 11.71 -8.99 -16.62
CA GLY A 61 11.71 -9.51 -15.23
C GLY A 61 11.14 -8.55 -14.18
N ARG A 62 10.94 -7.26 -14.49
CA ARG A 62 10.25 -6.35 -13.58
C ARG A 62 8.78 -6.74 -13.45
N LYS A 63 8.23 -6.68 -12.23
CA LYS A 63 6.82 -6.96 -11.98
C LYS A 63 5.94 -6.07 -12.86
N ARG A 64 4.93 -6.68 -13.50
CA ARG A 64 3.93 -5.97 -14.32
C ARG A 64 3.12 -4.97 -13.49
N ILE A 65 2.69 -5.41 -12.30
CA ILE A 65 1.95 -4.58 -11.35
C ILE A 65 2.93 -3.63 -10.66
N THR A 66 2.73 -2.34 -10.88
CA THR A 66 3.51 -1.27 -10.27
C THR A 66 3.11 -1.03 -8.82
N PHE A 67 3.96 -0.32 -8.07
CA PHE A 67 3.66 0.10 -6.71
C PHE A 67 2.35 0.92 -6.64
N ILE A 68 2.17 1.88 -7.56
CA ILE A 68 0.95 2.69 -7.66
C ILE A 68 -0.26 1.81 -7.95
N GLU A 69 -0.19 0.92 -8.95
CA GLU A 69 -1.31 0.05 -9.31
C GLU A 69 -1.70 -0.88 -8.16
N SER A 70 -0.72 -1.39 -7.40
CA SER A 70 -0.99 -2.20 -6.21
C SER A 70 -1.73 -1.40 -5.14
N LEU A 71 -1.35 -0.15 -4.88
CA LEU A 71 -2.00 0.70 -3.90
C LEU A 71 -3.38 1.17 -4.36
N LYS A 72 -3.51 1.56 -5.63
CA LYS A 72 -4.78 1.93 -6.26
C LYS A 72 -5.77 0.78 -6.21
N SER A 73 -5.33 -0.43 -6.59
CA SER A 73 -6.16 -1.64 -6.52
C SER A 73 -6.60 -1.96 -5.11
N TRP A 74 -5.79 -1.66 -4.10
CA TRP A 74 -6.13 -1.90 -2.70
C TRP A 74 -7.08 -0.83 -2.15
N ALA A 75 -6.87 0.43 -2.50
CA ALA A 75 -7.62 1.55 -1.95
C ALA A 75 -8.99 1.78 -2.62
N ILE A 76 -9.05 1.68 -3.95
CA ILE A 76 -10.25 2.03 -4.73
C ILE A 76 -10.87 0.79 -5.37
N GLY A 77 -10.07 -0.26 -5.60
CA GLY A 77 -10.48 -1.48 -6.30
C GLY A 77 -9.80 -1.64 -7.65
N LYS A 78 -9.79 -2.87 -8.17
CA LYS A 78 -9.23 -3.17 -9.50
C LYS A 78 -10.07 -2.51 -10.60
N GLY A 79 -9.42 -1.97 -11.63
CA GLY A 79 -10.11 -1.41 -12.79
C GLY A 79 -10.71 -0.02 -12.61
N SER A 80 -10.48 0.66 -11.48
CA SER A 80 -11.00 2.02 -11.29
C SER A 80 -10.32 3.01 -12.24
N ASN A 81 -11.10 3.90 -12.87
CA ASN A 81 -10.57 4.94 -13.77
C ASN A 81 -10.13 6.21 -13.03
N TYR A 82 -10.18 6.22 -11.70
CA TYR A 82 -9.78 7.38 -10.90
C TYR A 82 -8.31 7.75 -11.13
N ASN A 83 -8.06 9.06 -11.22
CA ASN A 83 -6.73 9.65 -11.18
C ASN A 83 -6.16 9.56 -9.75
N PHE A 84 -5.65 8.39 -9.40
CA PHE A 84 -5.15 8.08 -8.06
C PHE A 84 -3.98 8.99 -7.63
N ILE A 85 -3.12 9.38 -8.58
CA ILE A 85 -2.02 10.31 -8.29
C ILE A 85 -2.58 11.72 -8.05
N GLY A 86 -3.54 12.18 -8.85
CA GLY A 86 -4.19 13.48 -8.65
C GLY A 86 -4.86 13.61 -7.28
N LEU A 87 -5.43 12.53 -6.75
CA LEU A 87 -5.99 12.52 -5.39
C LEU A 87 -4.97 12.84 -4.29
N THR A 88 -3.67 12.57 -4.50
CA THR A 88 -2.63 12.86 -3.50
C THR A 88 -2.40 14.37 -3.28
N GLU A 89 -2.72 15.18 -4.29
CA GLU A 89 -2.59 16.63 -4.27
C GLU A 89 -3.65 17.26 -3.35
N ILE A 90 -4.87 16.71 -3.36
CA ILE A 90 -5.99 17.18 -2.54
C ILE A 90 -6.01 16.46 -1.18
N LYS A 91 -5.53 17.15 -0.13
CA LYS A 91 -5.36 16.57 1.21
C LYS A 91 -6.66 16.05 1.83
N PHE A 92 -7.79 16.70 1.59
CA PHE A 92 -9.09 16.30 2.09
C PHE A 92 -9.56 14.98 1.44
N GLU A 93 -9.60 14.94 0.11
CA GLU A 93 -9.98 13.76 -0.67
C GLU A 93 -9.10 12.54 -0.35
N TRP A 94 -7.79 12.75 -0.22
CA TRP A 94 -6.87 11.66 0.14
C TRP A 94 -7.17 11.06 1.52
N ARG A 95 -7.43 11.91 2.51
CA ARG A 95 -7.76 11.48 3.88
C ARG A 95 -9.11 10.76 3.91
N ASN A 96 -10.10 11.29 3.20
CA ASN A 96 -11.42 10.69 3.08
C ASN A 96 -11.34 9.32 2.39
N MET A 97 -10.59 9.22 1.29
CA MET A 97 -10.34 7.95 0.60
C MET A 97 -9.71 6.93 1.56
N ILE A 98 -8.61 7.30 2.24
CA ILE A 98 -7.94 6.44 3.23
C ILE A 98 -8.93 5.95 4.30
N ALA A 99 -9.74 6.84 4.86
CA ALA A 99 -10.74 6.51 5.87
C ALA A 99 -11.78 5.49 5.35
N ASN A 100 -12.24 5.66 4.12
CA ASN A 100 -13.20 4.76 3.47
C ASN A 100 -12.62 3.39 3.10
N VAL A 101 -11.32 3.28 2.84
CA VAL A 101 -10.68 1.96 2.65
C VAL A 101 -10.74 1.14 3.94
N TYR A 102 -10.69 1.81 5.10
CA TYR A 102 -10.73 1.13 6.40
C TYR A 102 -12.12 0.61 6.78
N SER A 103 -13.20 1.25 6.33
CA SER A 103 -14.57 0.84 6.65
C SER A 103 -15.07 -0.35 5.82
N LYS A 104 -14.56 -0.56 4.60
CA LYS A 104 -15.04 -1.61 3.67
C LYS A 104 -14.57 -3.05 3.93
N GLN A 105 -13.73 -3.31 4.94
CA GLN A 105 -13.19 -4.66 5.21
C GLN A 105 -13.64 -5.22 6.57
N GLY A 106 -14.88 -4.92 6.95
CA GLY A 106 -15.57 -5.51 8.09
C GLY A 106 -16.75 -6.38 7.62
N THR A 107 -16.46 -7.46 6.92
CA THR A 107 -17.32 -8.64 6.72
C THR A 107 -16.46 -9.83 6.33
#